data_AF-A0A2R8ALZ4-F1
#
_entry.id   AF-A0A2R8ALZ4-F1
#
_cell.length_a   1.000
_cell.length_b   1.000
_cell.length_c   1.000
_cell.angle_alpha   90.00
_cell.angle_beta   90.00
_cell.angle_gamma   90.00
#
_symmetry.space_group_name_H-M   'P 1'
#
loop_
_entity.id
_entity.type
_entity.pdbx_description
1 polymer ?
#
loop_
_entity_poly.entity_id
_entity_poly.type
_entity_poly.pdbx_seq_one_letter_code
_entity_poly.pdbx_strand_id
1 'polypeptide(L)' 'MRVLSVEEQKGSDEEIMGEILKMTAVSKSEGYDETGDDENNTYAKWSPSASFEIDIRNPNLFGKFVVDQEFYVDFTLAD' A
#
# COMPACT_ATOMS: atom_id res chain seq x y z
N MET A 1 -6.02 -0.37 -0.73
CA MET A 1 -4.54 -0.39 -0.88
C MET A 1 -3.98 -1.59 -0.13
N ARG A 2 -3.18 -2.42 -0.80
CA ARG A 2 -2.46 -3.56 -0.20
C ARG A 2 -1.01 -3.18 0.07
N VAL A 3 -0.48 -3.55 1.22
CA VAL A 3 0.95 -3.41 1.55
C VAL A 3 1.77 -4.39 0.72
N LEU A 4 2.71 -3.87 -0.07
CA LEU A 4 3.63 -4.67 -0.88
C LEU A 4 4.95 -4.94 -0.16
N SER A 5 5.52 -3.90 0.47
CA SER A 5 6.77 -4.04 1.23
C SER A 5 6.83 -3.06 2.39
N VAL A 6 7.58 -3.48 3.41
CA VAL A 6 8.03 -2.65 4.53
C VAL A 6 9.54 -2.86 4.61
N GLU A 7 10.32 -1.84 4.28
CA GLU A 7 11.78 -1.90 4.22
C GLU A 7 12.39 -1.08 5.36
N GLU A 8 13.03 -1.75 6.33
CA GLU A 8 13.75 -1.09 7.42
C GLU A 8 14.96 -0.31 6.90
N GLN A 9 15.08 0.95 7.30
CA GLN A 9 16.25 1.79 7.08
C GLN A 9 17.11 1.74 8.34
N LYS A 10 18.32 1.19 8.22
CA LYS A 10 19.25 1.02 9.35
C LYS A 10 20.34 2.09 9.36
N GLY A 11 20.66 2.56 10.57
CA GLY A 11 21.80 3.43 10.83
C GLY A 11 23.13 2.67 10.82
N SER A 12 24.22 3.40 11.08
CA SER A 12 25.56 2.81 11.20
C SER A 12 25.67 1.75 12.30
N ASP A 13 24.84 1.88 13.34
CA ASP A 13 24.88 1.04 14.54
C ASP A 13 23.83 -0.09 14.47
N GLU A 14 23.34 -0.39 13.27
CA GLU A 14 22.24 -1.32 12.98
C GLU A 14 20.89 -0.96 13.62
N GLU A 15 20.78 0.21 14.24
CA GLU A 15 19.52 0.74 14.76
C GLU A 15 18.54 1.05 13.62
N ILE A 16 17.27 0.72 13.81
CA ILE A 16 16.21 1.05 12.84
C ILE A 16 15.89 2.54 12.96
N MET A 17 16.18 3.31 11.92
CA MET A 17 15.97 4.75 11.83
C MET A 17 14.73 5.14 11.01
N GLY A 18 14.07 4.17 10.39
CA GLY A 18 12.84 4.38 9.63
C GLY A 18 12.37 3.12 8.91
N GLU A 19 11.18 3.20 8.32
CA GLU A 19 10.63 2.17 7.45
C GLU A 19 10.11 2.83 6.17
N ILE A 20 10.40 2.23 5.01
CA ILE A 20 9.78 2.61 3.74
C ILE A 20 8.64 1.63 3.46
N LEU A 21 7.42 2.15 3.51
CA LEU A 21 6.19 1.40 3.23
C LEU A 21 5.74 1.67 1.80
N LYS A 22 5.60 0.61 0.99
CA LYS A 22 5.05 0.67 -0.38
C LYS A 22 3.71 -0.05 -0.44
N MET A 23 2.71 0.60 -1.04
CA MET A 23 1.37 0.06 -1.20
C MET A 23 0.85 0.27 -2.61
N THR A 24 0.00 -0.65 -3.08
CA THR A 24 -0.69 -0.56 -4.36
C THR A 24 -2.20 -0.62 -4.20
N ALA A 25 -2.93 -0.12 -5.19
CA ALA A 25 -4.34 -0.43 -5.40
C ALA A 25 -4.57 -1.94 -5.26
N VAL A 26 -5.61 -2.33 -4.51
CA VAL A 26 -6.03 -3.74 -4.47
C VAL A 26 -6.68 -4.04 -5.81
N SER A 27 -6.27 -5.13 -6.44
CA SER A 27 -6.79 -5.60 -7.71
C SER A 27 -7.07 -7.09 -7.63
N LYS A 28 -8.00 -7.59 -8.44
CA LYS A 28 -8.30 -9.02 -8.54
C LYS A 28 -7.06 -9.83 -8.93
N SER A 29 -6.65 -10.72 -8.04
CA SER A 29 -5.48 -11.60 -8.24
C SER A 29 -5.74 -12.76 -9.21
N GLU A 30 -6.99 -13.12 -9.43
CA GLU A 30 -7.41 -14.27 -10.24
C GLU A 30 -7.57 -13.94 -11.74
N GLY A 31 -7.22 -12.71 -12.12
CA GLY A 31 -7.44 -12.20 -13.48
C GLY A 31 -8.86 -11.69 -13.68
N TYR A 32 -9.04 -11.01 -14.81
CA TYR A 32 -10.30 -10.39 -15.20
C TYR A 32 -10.94 -11.19 -16.32
N ASP A 33 -12.26 -11.26 -16.29
CA ASP A 33 -13.06 -11.76 -17.40
C ASP A 33 -13.09 -10.74 -18.57
N GLU A 34 -13.95 -10.99 -19.55
CA GLU A 34 -14.10 -10.13 -20.71
C GLU A 34 -14.76 -8.79 -20.37
N THR A 35 -15.54 -8.70 -19.28
CA THR A 35 -16.19 -7.45 -18.84
C THR A 35 -15.28 -6.62 -17.96
N GLY A 36 -14.22 -7.20 -17.41
CA GLY A 36 -13.17 -6.49 -16.70
C GLY A 36 -13.54 -6.09 -15.27
N ASP A 37 -14.69 -6.52 -14.76
CA ASP A 37 -15.28 -6.04 -13.51
C ASP A 37 -14.58 -6.61 -12.25
N ASP A 38 -14.56 -5.82 -11.18
CA ASP A 38 -14.04 -6.20 -9.87
C ASP A 38 -15.00 -5.74 -8.75
N GLU A 39 -15.52 -6.68 -7.96
CA GLU A 39 -16.37 -6.39 -6.79
C GLU A 39 -15.55 -5.87 -5.60
N ASN A 40 -14.24 -6.15 -5.56
CA ASN A 40 -13.35 -5.71 -4.50
C ASN A 40 -12.73 -4.35 -4.84
N ASN A 41 -13.60 -3.34 -4.84
CA ASN A 41 -13.29 -1.92 -4.72
C ASN A 41 -12.23 -1.36 -5.69
N THR A 42 -12.75 -0.98 -6.86
CA THR A 42 -12.37 0.23 -7.62
C THR A 42 -11.27 0.10 -8.68
N TYR A 43 -10.59 -1.05 -8.79
CA TYR A 43 -9.49 -1.23 -9.75
C TYR A 43 -9.69 -2.43 -10.68
N ALA A 44 -10.53 -2.25 -11.69
CA ALA A 44 -10.81 -3.12 -12.83
C ALA A 44 -9.66 -3.15 -13.87
N LYS A 45 -9.76 -4.05 -14.86
CA LYS A 45 -8.77 -4.24 -15.95
C LYS A 45 -8.37 -2.94 -16.69
N TRP A 46 -9.29 -1.99 -16.81
CA TRP A 46 -9.08 -0.69 -17.46
C TRP A 46 -9.12 0.49 -16.47
N SER A 47 -9.01 0.22 -15.17
CA SER A 47 -8.98 1.24 -14.12
C SER A 47 -7.62 1.94 -14.03
N PRO A 48 -7.60 3.15 -13.41
CA PRO A 48 -6.35 3.82 -13.03
C PRO A 48 -5.46 2.94 -12.14
N SER A 49 -4.15 3.12 -12.17
CA SER A 49 -3.27 2.58 -11.13
C SER A 49 -3.17 3.55 -9.95
N ALA A 50 -2.87 3.03 -8.75
CA ALA A 50 -2.52 3.86 -7.60
C ALA A 50 -1.35 3.24 -6.84
N SER A 51 -0.41 4.08 -6.43
CA SER A 51 0.72 3.72 -5.58
C SER A 51 0.89 4.72 -4.45
N PHE A 52 1.11 4.23 -3.24
CA PHE A 52 1.56 5.04 -2.10
C PHE A 52 2.94 4.59 -1.66
N GLU A 53 3.80 5.54 -1.37
CA GLU A 53 5.08 5.34 -0.69
C GLU A 53 5.10 6.26 0.54
N ILE A 54 5.41 5.70 1.70
CA ILE A 54 5.44 6.43 2.98
C ILE A 54 6.81 6.19 3.62
N ASP A 55 7.51 7.28 3.92
CA ASP A 55 8.70 7.26 4.78
C ASP A 55 8.26 7.44 6.25
N ILE A 56 8.30 6.35 7.00
CA ILE A 56 7.90 6.31 8.41
C ILE A 56 9.11 6.61 9.27
N ARG A 57 9.10 7.77 9.94
CA ARG A 57 10.13 8.20 10.89
C ARG A 57 9.68 8.23 12.35
N ASN A 58 8.40 7.96 12.63
CA ASN A 58 7.89 7.88 14.01
C ASN A 58 8.14 6.46 14.55
N PRO A 59 9.00 6.28 15.57
CA PRO A 59 9.36 4.95 16.07
C PRO A 59 8.18 4.15 16.65
N ASN A 60 7.13 4.83 17.12
CA ASN A 60 5.93 4.16 17.64
C ASN A 60 5.12 3.44 16.55
N LEU A 61 5.38 3.77 15.27
CA LEU A 61 4.72 3.18 14.12
C LEU A 61 5.53 2.05 13.47
N PHE A 62 6.75 1.80 13.93
CA PHE A 62 7.58 0.70 13.40
C PHE A 62 6.91 -0.65 13.68
N GLY A 63 6.98 -1.55 12.70
CA GLY A 63 6.39 -2.88 12.74
C GLY A 63 4.86 -2.90 12.82
N LYS A 64 4.17 -1.77 12.60
CA LYS A 64 2.70 -1.70 12.63
C LYS A 64 2.05 -2.09 11.31
N PHE A 65 2.80 -2.01 10.21
CA PHE A 65 2.33 -2.42 8.90
C PHE A 65 2.89 -3.79 8.56
N VAL A 66 2.04 -4.65 7.98
CA VAL A 66 2.42 -6.02 7.60
C VAL A 66 2.15 -6.19 6.11
N VAL A 67 3.03 -6.93 5.43
CA VAL A 67 2.82 -7.31 4.01
C VAL A 67 1.46 -8.01 3.86
N ASP A 68 0.81 -7.76 2.73
CA ASP A 68 -0.55 -8.22 2.39
C ASP A 68 -1.68 -7.61 3.23
N GLN A 69 -1.39 -6.74 4.21
CA GLN A 69 -2.42 -5.98 4.90
C GLN A 69 -3.13 -5.04 3.92
N GLU A 70 -4.46 -5.01 4.00
CA GLU A 70 -5.30 -4.19 3.13
C GLU A 70 -5.97 -3.05 3.91
N PHE A 71 -6.06 -1.90 3.26
CA PHE A 71 -6.63 -0.68 3.80
C PHE A 71 -7.60 -0.05 2.79
N TYR A 72 -8.73 0.49 3.27
CA TYR A 72 -9.55 1.39 2.45
C TYR A 72 -8.93 2.79 2.40
N VAL A 73 -9.03 3.44 1.25
CA VAL A 73 -8.64 4.84 1.06
C VAL A 73 -9.87 5.58 0.57
N ASP A 74 -10.16 6.70 1.23
CA ASP A 74 -11.26 7.59 0.87
C ASP A 74 -10.68 8.97 0.54
N PHE A 75 -11.14 9.56 -0.56
CA PHE A 75 -10.70 10.87 -1.02
C PHE A 75 -11.81 11.87 -0.75
N THR A 76 -11.54 12.82 0.15
CA THR A 76 -12.38 14.00 0.34
C THR A 76 -11.79 15.15 -0.47
N LEU A 77 -12.65 15.96 -1.11
CA LEU A 77 -12.19 17.17 -1.80
C LEU A 77 -11.43 18.06 -0.82
N ALA A 78 -10.30 18.60 -1.29
CA ALA A 78 -9.58 19.64 -0.58
C ALA A 78 -10.23 21.01 -0.87
N ASP A 79 -10.21 21.90 0.11
CA ASP A 79 -10.60 23.31 -0.03
C ASP A 79 -9.48 24.18 -0.64
#